data_AF-A0A7C4I4Y7-F1
#
_entry.id   AF-A0A7C4I4Y7-F1
#
_cell.length_a   1.000
_cell.length_b   1.000
_cell.length_c   1.000
_cell.angle_alpha   90.00
_cell.angle_beta   90.00
_cell.angle_gamma   90.00
#
_symmetry.space_group_name_H-M   'P 1'
#
loop_
_entity.id
_entity.type
_entity.pdbx_description
1 polymer ?
#
loop_
_entity_poly.entity_id
_entity_poly.type
_entity_poly.pdbx_seq_one_letter_code
_entity_poly.pdbx_strand_id
1 'polypeptide(L)'
;MLSGVTFQARSIMLVRSSDSFVVLGGGAGTIIEAYLAYIYSKPLIILMDTGYPTDNLEKICVEGYLDHRKIVRPVFTSDPEEAAELAYKMSLENIMNP
;
A
#
# COMPACT_ATOMS: atom_id res chain seq x y z
N MET A 1 -4.83 2.72 25.40
CA MET A 1 -4.57 3.17 24.01
C MET A 1 -5.49 4.36 23.71
N LEU A 2 -4.94 5.48 23.23
CA LEU A 2 -5.46 6.85 23.48
C LEU A 2 -6.04 7.58 22.23
N SER A 3 -6.61 6.87 21.26
CA SER A 3 -7.26 7.50 20.09
C SER A 3 -8.79 7.52 20.12
N GLY A 4 -9.42 6.88 21.12
CA GLY A 4 -10.88 6.77 21.22
C GLY A 4 -11.54 5.89 20.14
N VAL A 5 -10.79 5.36 19.18
CA VAL A 5 -11.25 4.50 18.08
C VAL A 5 -10.39 3.24 17.94
N THR A 6 -10.95 2.20 17.32
CA THR A 6 -10.28 0.91 17.09
C THR A 6 -9.09 1.05 16.12
N PHE A 7 -8.20 0.05 16.12
CA PHE A 7 -7.04 0.03 15.22
C PHE A 7 -7.43 0.18 13.74
N GLN A 8 -8.48 -0.53 13.32
CA GLN A 8 -8.97 -0.53 11.95
C GLN A 8 -9.49 0.85 11.54
N ALA A 9 -10.22 1.53 12.43
CA ALA A 9 -10.72 2.88 12.17
C ALA A 9 -9.57 3.88 11.96
N ARG A 10 -8.46 3.72 12.68
CA ARG A 10 -7.26 4.56 12.47
C ARG A 10 -6.60 4.31 11.11
N SER A 11 -6.48 3.05 10.70
CA SER A 11 -5.90 2.68 9.40
C SER A 11 -6.67 3.30 8.24
N ILE A 12 -8.00 3.41 8.34
CA ILE A 12 -8.81 4.09 7.31
C ILE A 12 -8.41 5.57 7.20
N MET A 13 -8.30 6.28 8.32
CA MET A 13 -7.93 7.71 8.31
C MET A 13 -6.51 7.91 7.77
N LEU A 14 -5.56 7.08 8.23
CA LEU A 14 -4.17 7.08 7.79
C LEU A 14 -4.07 6.96 6.26
N VAL A 15 -4.64 5.90 5.68
CA VAL A 15 -4.54 5.63 4.25
C VAL A 15 -5.30 6.66 3.42
N ARG A 16 -6.47 7.14 3.88
CA ARG A 16 -7.23 8.16 3.12
C ARG A 16 -6.49 9.49 3.05
N SER A 17 -5.71 9.83 4.07
CA SER A 17 -4.95 11.07 4.15
C SER A 17 -3.64 11.08 3.35
N SER A 18 -3.26 9.95 2.73
CA SER A 18 -2.00 9.85 1.98
C SER A 18 -2.20 9.99 0.47
N ASP A 19 -1.21 10.56 -0.22
CA ASP A 19 -1.19 10.65 -1.69
C ASP A 19 -0.59 9.42 -2.36
N SER A 20 0.29 8.72 -1.65
CA SER A 20 0.82 7.39 -1.98
C SER A 20 0.95 6.56 -0.70
N PHE A 21 1.15 5.25 -0.84
CA PHE A 21 1.26 4.33 0.29
C PHE A 21 2.39 3.33 0.06
N VAL A 22 3.37 3.33 0.98
CA VAL A 22 4.52 2.41 0.95
C VAL A 22 4.43 1.46 2.13
N VAL A 23 4.50 0.16 1.85
CA VAL A 23 4.49 -0.90 2.86
C VAL A 23 5.93 -1.34 3.13
N LEU A 24 6.42 -1.15 4.35
CA LEU A 24 7.77 -1.55 4.77
C LEU A 24 7.70 -2.71 5.76
N GLY A 25 7.37 -3.91 5.26
CA GLY A 25 7.17 -5.07 6.13
C GLY A 25 5.91 -4.95 7.01
N GLY A 26 5.66 -5.97 7.83
CA GLY A 26 4.56 -6.01 8.80
C GLY A 26 3.60 -7.18 8.64
N GLY A 27 2.62 -7.24 9.55
CA GLY A 27 1.68 -8.35 9.68
C GLY A 27 0.27 -8.00 9.23
N ALA A 28 -0.73 -8.63 9.87
CA ALA A 28 -2.15 -8.50 9.50
C ALA A 28 -2.66 -7.03 9.44
N GLY A 29 -2.23 -6.17 10.37
CA GLY A 29 -2.61 -4.75 10.36
C GLY A 29 -2.13 -4.02 9.11
N THR A 30 -0.84 -4.19 8.77
CA THR A 30 -0.23 -3.60 7.58
C THR A 30 -0.82 -4.17 6.30
N ILE A 31 -1.13 -5.47 6.27
CA ILE A 31 -1.82 -6.10 5.14
C ILE A 31 -3.19 -5.45 4.93
N ILE A 32 -3.96 -5.23 6.00
CA ILE A 32 -5.25 -4.52 5.90
C ILE A 32 -5.05 -3.10 5.35
N GLU A 33 -4.01 -2.39 5.78
CA GLU A 33 -3.66 -1.06 5.26
C GLU A 33 -3.31 -1.08 3.77
N ALA A 34 -2.56 -2.09 3.30
CA ALA A 34 -2.26 -2.28 1.88
C ALA A 34 -3.55 -2.49 1.05
N TYR A 35 -4.49 -3.31 1.56
CA TYR A 35 -5.79 -3.50 0.92
C TYR A 35 -6.65 -2.23 0.96
N LEU A 36 -6.62 -1.45 2.03
CA LEU A 36 -7.30 -0.17 2.09
C LEU A 36 -6.73 0.81 1.05
N ALA A 37 -5.40 0.85 0.90
CA ALA A 37 -4.74 1.70 -0.10
C ALA A 37 -5.17 1.31 -1.51
N TYR A 38 -5.22 0.01 -1.78
CA TYR A 38 -5.74 -0.55 -3.03
C TYR A 38 -7.19 -0.13 -3.30
N ILE A 39 -8.08 -0.29 -2.31
CA ILE A 39 -9.50 0.07 -2.42
C ILE A 39 -9.70 1.57 -2.68
N TYR A 40 -8.84 2.40 -2.10
CA TYR A 40 -8.86 3.86 -2.28
C TYR A 40 -8.06 4.34 -3.48
N SER A 41 -7.66 3.44 -4.38
CA SER A 41 -6.90 3.77 -5.60
C SER A 41 -5.62 4.57 -5.31
N LYS A 42 -5.02 4.35 -4.14
CA LYS A 42 -3.76 4.99 -3.79
C LYS A 42 -2.62 4.29 -4.53
N PRO A 43 -1.65 5.03 -5.08
CA PRO A 43 -0.38 4.46 -5.51
C PRO A 43 0.19 3.59 -4.40
N LEU A 44 0.38 2.30 -4.67
CA LEU A 44 0.74 1.29 -3.67
C LEU A 44 2.07 0.66 -4.03
N ILE A 45 3.05 0.82 -3.13
CA ILE A 45 4.39 0.26 -3.26
C ILE A 45 4.61 -0.68 -2.08
N ILE A 46 5.13 -1.87 -2.33
CA ILE A 46 5.40 -2.89 -1.32
C ILE A 46 6.90 -3.20 -1.35
N LEU A 47 7.57 -2.90 -0.24
CA LEU A 47 8.96 -3.25 -0.05
C LEU A 47 9.05 -4.76 0.26
N MET A 48 9.85 -5.45 -0.54
CA MET A 48 10.06 -6.89 -0.52
C MET A 48 11.34 -7.24 0.25
N ASP A 49 11.56 -8.54 0.46
CA ASP A 49 12.72 -9.09 1.17
C ASP A 49 12.85 -8.58 2.61
N THR A 50 11.72 -8.21 3.23
CA THR A 50 11.69 -7.71 4.61
C THR A 50 11.60 -8.83 5.64
N GLY A 51 11.27 -10.05 5.22
CA GLY A 51 11.05 -11.21 6.08
C GLY A 51 9.68 -11.24 6.75
N TYR A 52 8.79 -10.30 6.42
CA TYR A 52 7.47 -10.18 7.01
C TYR A 52 6.36 -10.74 6.12
N PRO A 53 5.17 -11.04 6.67
CA PRO A 53 4.03 -11.54 5.91
C PRO A 53 3.62 -10.71 4.68
N THR A 54 3.88 -9.40 4.68
CA THR A 54 3.65 -8.51 3.53
C THR A 54 4.41 -8.92 2.27
N ASP A 55 5.55 -9.61 2.39
CA ASP A 55 6.30 -10.15 1.24
C ASP A 55 5.47 -11.19 0.45
N ASN A 56 4.44 -11.78 1.06
CA ASN A 56 3.56 -12.72 0.38
C ASN A 56 2.44 -12.03 -0.43
N LEU A 57 2.30 -10.69 -0.36
CA LEU A 57 1.29 -9.95 -1.14
C LEU A 57 1.52 -10.09 -2.65
N GLU A 58 2.76 -10.23 -3.09
CA GLU A 58 3.08 -10.49 -4.50
C GLU A 58 2.51 -11.84 -4.96
N LYS A 59 2.65 -12.89 -4.13
CA LYS A 59 2.23 -14.26 -4.46
C LYS A 59 0.73 -14.44 -4.60
N ILE A 60 -0.05 -13.57 -3.96
CA ILE A 60 -1.52 -13.60 -4.03
C ILE A 60 -2.07 -12.70 -5.12
N CYS A 61 -1.23 -11.88 -5.77
CA CYS A 61 -1.68 -11.05 -6.88
C CYS A 61 -2.07 -11.92 -8.08
N VAL A 62 -3.22 -11.61 -8.67
CA VAL A 62 -3.66 -12.21 -9.94
C VAL A 62 -3.52 -11.16 -11.02
N GLU A 63 -2.71 -11.47 -12.04
CA GLU A 63 -2.37 -10.54 -13.14
C GLU A 63 -1.78 -9.19 -12.67
N GLY A 64 -1.14 -9.20 -11.49
CA GLY A 64 -0.55 -8.02 -10.86
C GLY A 64 -1.52 -7.18 -10.02
N TYR A 65 -2.70 -7.70 -9.68
CA TYR A 65 -3.68 -6.99 -8.85
C TYR A 65 -4.06 -7.80 -7.61
N LEU A 66 -4.37 -7.10 -6.51
CA LEU A 66 -4.79 -7.73 -5.24
C LEU A 66 -6.21 -8.30 -5.27
N ASP A 67 -7.05 -7.83 -6.19
CA ASP A 67 -8.39 -8.40 -6.40
C ASP A 67 -8.83 -8.34 -7.88
N HIS A 68 -10.03 -8.90 -8.12
CA HIS A 68 -10.67 -8.96 -9.44
C HIS A 68 -11.09 -7.59 -10.00
N ARG A 69 -11.17 -6.54 -9.17
CA ARG A 69 -11.60 -5.20 -9.58
C ARG A 69 -10.48 -4.43 -10.27
N LYS A 70 -9.23 -4.87 -10.13
CA LYS A 70 -8.05 -4.32 -10.83
C LYS A 70 -7.92 -2.80 -10.66
N ILE A 71 -8.11 -2.31 -9.43
CA ILE A 71 -8.19 -0.89 -9.11
C ILE A 71 -6.85 -0.17 -9.32
N VAL A 72 -5.79 -0.69 -8.70
CA VAL A 72 -4.42 -0.17 -8.83
C VAL A 72 -3.46 -1.34 -8.87
N ARG A 73 -2.45 -1.30 -9.73
CA ARG A 73 -1.40 -2.32 -9.76
C ARG A 73 -0.36 -1.99 -8.69
N PRO A 74 -0.19 -2.80 -7.63
CA PRO A 74 0.89 -2.58 -6.67
C PRO A 74 2.25 -2.74 -7.36
N VAL A 75 3.22 -1.94 -6.94
CA VAL A 75 4.62 -2.09 -7.37
C VAL A 75 5.39 -2.75 -6.25
N PHE A 76 6.18 -3.77 -6.60
CA PHE A 76 7.01 -4.52 -5.66
C PHE A 76 8.48 -4.20 -5.95
N THR A 77 9.24 -3.83 -4.92
CA THR A 77 10.68 -3.57 -5.01
C THR A 77 11.35 -3.98 -3.70
N SER A 78 12.60 -4.41 -3.70
CA SER A 78 13.39 -4.61 -2.48
C SER A 78 14.35 -3.45 -2.17
N ASP A 79 14.39 -2.43 -3.03
CA ASP A 79 15.21 -1.24 -2.84
C ASP A 79 14.40 -0.10 -2.20
N PRO A 80 14.77 0.35 -0.98
CA PRO A 80 14.07 1.44 -0.31
C PRO A 80 14.22 2.79 -1.02
N GLU A 81 15.33 3.04 -1.73
CA GLU A 81 15.52 4.28 -2.50
C GLU A 81 14.57 4.31 -3.71
N GLU A 82 14.47 3.19 -4.43
CA GLU A 82 13.51 3.01 -5.52
C GLU A 82 12.07 3.15 -5.03
N ALA A 83 11.74 2.55 -3.88
CA ALA A 83 10.41 2.64 -3.29
C ALA A 83 9.99 4.10 -3.02
N ALA A 84 10.92 4.91 -2.50
CA ALA A 84 10.68 6.33 -2.25
C ALA A 84 10.50 7.12 -3.55
N GLU A 85 11.32 6.85 -4.56
CA GLU A 85 11.21 7.52 -5.86
C GLU A 85 9.89 7.19 -6.58
N LEU A 86 9.49 5.91 -6.57
CA LEU A 86 8.21 5.45 -7.11
C LEU A 86 7.03 6.10 -6.37
N ALA A 87 7.08 6.14 -5.04
CA ALA A 87 6.04 6.76 -4.23
C ALA A 87 5.83 8.24 -4.58
N TYR A 88 6.92 8.97 -4.84
CA TYR A 88 6.85 10.36 -5.29
C TYR A 88 6.27 10.48 -6.70
N LYS A 89 6.87 9.79 -7.69
CA LYS A 89 6.46 9.88 -9.10
C LYS A 89 5.00 9.50 -9.30
N MET A 90 4.58 8.36 -8.75
CA MET A 90 3.21 7.87 -8.90
C MET A 90 2.19 8.78 -8.17
N SER A 91 2.58 9.41 -7.05
CA SER A 91 1.71 10.38 -6.37
C SER A 91 1.46 11.62 -7.23
N LEU A 92 2.51 12.15 -7.88
CA LEU A 92 2.38 13.29 -8.78
C LEU A 92 1.48 12.97 -9.97
N GLU A 93 1.69 11.82 -10.61
CA GLU A 93 0.88 11.39 -11.76
C GLU A 93 -0.60 11.26 -11.41
N ASN A 94 -0.92 10.71 -10.23
CA ASN A 94 -2.28 10.54 -9.74
C ASN A 94 -2.92 11.90 -9.42
N ILE A 95 -2.21 12.81 -8.75
CA ILE A 95 -2.72 14.16 -8.45
C ILE A 95 -2.95 14.98 -9.72
N MET A 96 -2.08 14.84 -10.73
CA MET A 96 -2.19 15.58 -11.99
C MET A 96 -3.27 15.02 -12.92
N ASN A 97 -3.69 13.76 -12.74
CA ASN A 97 -4.72 13.08 -13.53
C ASN A 97 -5.76 12.39 -12.62
N PRO A 98 -6.61 13.16 -11.91
CA PRO A 98 -7.56 12.64 -10.93
C PRO A 98 -8.73 11.85 -11.53
#